data_AF-A0A7K9Y9W0-F1
#
_entry.id   AF-A0A7K9Y9W0-F1
#
_cell.length_a   1.000
_cell.length_b   1.000
_cell.length_c   1.000
_cell.angle_alpha   90.00
_cell.angle_beta   90.00
_cell.angle_gamma   90.00
#
_symmetry.space_group_name_H-M   'P 1'
#
loop_
_entity.id
_entity.type
_entity.pdbx_description
1 polymer ?
#
loop_
_entity_poly.entity_id
_entity_poly.type
_entity_poly.pdbx_seq_one_letter_code
_entity_poly.pdbx_strand_id
1 'polypeptide(L)'
;SMTIDNKRNYADVHVRSGLYSSDTIFDYQHGYIATRLFSRHACFIMKINEASIPELQELGRQAFERQTMRKIYSPRVMWVEYQPGNSMFGSIKEWFLYGKPIEQLCKGLPLYR
;
A
#
# COMPACT_ATOMS: atom_id res chain seq x y z
N SER A 1 -13.82 2.71 -0.99
CA SER A 1 -14.20 1.76 -2.06
C SER A 1 -13.00 0.88 -2.35
N MET A 2 -13.21 -0.25 -3.02
CA MET A 2 -12.16 -1.21 -3.34
C MET A 2 -12.40 -1.80 -4.72
N THR A 3 -11.33 -1.90 -5.51
CA THR A 3 -11.29 -2.56 -6.82
C THR A 3 -10.27 -3.69 -6.74
N ILE A 4 -10.62 -4.87 -7.24
CA ILE A 4 -9.75 -6.05 -7.28
C ILE A 4 -9.54 -6.41 -8.74
N ASP A 5 -8.28 -6.45 -9.18
CA ASP A 5 -7.90 -6.96 -10.49
C ASP A 5 -7.16 -8.29 -10.33
N ASN A 6 -7.92 -9.39 -10.43
CA ASN A 6 -7.37 -10.74 -10.34
C ASN A 6 -6.40 -11.07 -11.46
N LYS A 7 -6.49 -10.42 -12.63
CA LYS A 7 -5.58 -10.71 -13.76
C LYS A 7 -4.20 -10.11 -13.53
N ARG A 8 -4.16 -8.93 -12.90
CA ARG A 8 -2.93 -8.23 -12.55
C ARG A 8 -2.48 -8.51 -11.10
N ASN A 9 -3.19 -9.39 -10.40
CA ASN A 9 -2.98 -9.75 -9.00
C ASN A 9 -2.75 -8.54 -8.07
N TYR A 10 -3.63 -7.54 -8.16
CA TYR A 10 -3.56 -6.39 -7.27
C TYR A 10 -4.94 -5.90 -6.82
N ALA A 11 -4.96 -5.19 -5.70
CA ALA A 11 -6.12 -4.46 -5.21
C ALA A 11 -5.81 -2.98 -5.05
N ASP A 12 -6.78 -2.15 -5.43
CA ASP A 12 -6.77 -0.70 -5.23
C ASP A 12 -7.86 -0.32 -4.22
N VAL A 13 -7.46 0.33 -3.14
CA VAL A 13 -8.34 0.67 -2.03
C VAL A 13 -8.33 2.16 -1.77
N HIS A 14 -9.51 2.76 -1.80
CA HIS A 14 -9.72 4.16 -1.53
C HIS A 14 -10.44 4.35 -0.20
N VAL A 15 -9.78 5.01 0.74
CA VAL A 15 -10.37 5.43 2.02
C VAL A 15 -10.64 6.94 1.96
N ARG A 16 -11.87 7.33 2.31
CA ARG A 16 -12.31 8.74 2.35
C ARG A 16 -12.81 9.02 3.76
N SER A 17 -11.90 9.41 4.64
CA SER A 17 -12.13 9.55 6.09
C SER A 17 -11.34 10.74 6.66
N GLY A 18 -11.53 11.93 6.07
CA GLY A 18 -10.87 13.16 6.51
C GLY A 18 -9.34 13.03 6.55
N LEU A 19 -8.74 13.24 7.73
CA LEU A 19 -7.29 13.13 7.97
C LEU A 19 -6.71 11.74 7.67
N TYR A 20 -7.54 10.69 7.69
CA TYR A 20 -7.15 9.31 7.39
C TYR A 20 -7.45 8.92 5.93
N SER A 21 -7.84 9.88 5.09
CA SER A 21 -8.06 9.62 3.67
C SER A 21 -6.75 9.18 3.02
N SER A 22 -6.83 8.10 2.26
CA SER A 22 -5.69 7.46 1.63
C SER A 22 -6.10 6.65 0.42
N ASP A 23 -5.12 6.38 -0.43
CA ASP A 23 -5.21 5.40 -1.50
C ASP A 23 -4.13 4.34 -1.26
N THR A 24 -4.50 3.07 -1.34
CA THR A 24 -3.61 1.94 -1.08
C THR A 24 -3.66 0.93 -2.21
N ILE A 25 -2.48 0.60 -2.74
CA ILE A 25 -2.30 -0.48 -3.72
C ILE A 25 -1.67 -1.66 -3.00
N PHE A 26 -2.28 -2.83 -3.16
CA PHE A 26 -1.72 -4.13 -2.79
C PHE A 26 -1.28 -4.82 -4.07
N ASP A 27 0.01 -4.77 -4.40
CA ASP A 27 0.57 -5.39 -5.60
C ASP A 27 1.20 -6.74 -5.20
N TYR A 28 0.41 -7.81 -5.26
CA TYR A 28 0.86 -9.16 -4.91
C TYR A 28 1.85 -9.71 -5.95
N GLN A 29 1.74 -9.28 -7.21
CA GLN A 29 2.69 -9.66 -8.25
C GLN A 29 4.12 -9.21 -7.90
N HIS A 30 4.29 -8.02 -7.33
CA HIS A 30 5.59 -7.50 -6.91
C HIS A 30 5.89 -7.74 -5.41
N GLY A 31 4.89 -8.16 -4.63
CA GLY A 31 5.03 -8.45 -3.19
C GLY A 31 5.08 -7.19 -2.31
N TYR A 32 4.45 -6.10 -2.73
CA TYR A 32 4.49 -4.82 -2.02
C TYR A 32 3.10 -4.21 -1.83
N ILE A 33 2.95 -3.44 -0.75
CA ILE A 33 1.80 -2.58 -0.51
C ILE A 33 2.30 -1.15 -0.47
N ALA A 34 1.58 -0.24 -1.13
CA ALA A 34 1.87 1.18 -1.10
C ALA A 34 0.64 1.94 -0.63
N THR A 35 0.77 2.76 0.41
CA THR A 35 -0.30 3.63 0.93
C THR A 35 0.09 5.09 0.78
N ARG A 36 -0.62 5.83 -0.06
CA ARG A 36 -0.54 7.30 -0.12
C ARG A 36 -1.45 7.88 0.94
N LEU A 37 -0.88 8.54 1.95
CA LEU A 37 -1.64 9.23 2.99
C LEU A 37 -1.70 10.73 2.66
N PHE A 38 -2.90 11.23 2.37
CA PHE A 38 -3.04 12.61 1.86
C PHE A 38 -2.68 13.68 2.89
N SER A 39 -3.01 13.47 4.16
CA SER A 39 -2.70 14.40 5.25
C SER A 39 -1.21 14.63 5.49
N ARG A 40 -0.36 13.71 5.01
CA ARG A 40 1.10 13.79 5.12
C ARG A 40 1.82 14.10 3.82
N HIS A 41 1.10 14.11 2.69
CA HIS A 41 1.70 14.23 1.37
C HIS A 41 2.86 13.22 1.17
N ALA A 42 2.66 11.97 1.57
CA ALA A 42 3.70 10.95 1.63
C ALA A 42 3.19 9.58 1.18
N CYS A 43 4.10 8.71 0.72
CA CYS A 43 3.79 7.32 0.36
C CYS A 43 4.51 6.32 1.25
N PHE A 44 3.75 5.32 1.71
CA PHE A 44 4.20 4.28 2.61
C PHE A 44 4.28 2.94 1.87
N ILE A 45 5.50 2.52 1.51
CA ILE A 45 5.82 1.21 0.95
C ILE A 45 6.16 0.16 2.02
N MET A 46 5.40 -0.92 2.09
CA MET A 46 5.69 -2.10 2.93
C MET A 46 5.78 -3.37 2.09
N LYS A 47 6.58 -4.35 2.52
CA LYS A 47 6.63 -5.67 1.90
C LYS A 47 5.45 -6.52 2.38
N ILE A 48 4.83 -7.28 1.48
CA ILE A 48 3.76 -8.21 1.85
C ILE A 48 4.36 -9.34 2.68
N ASN A 49 3.70 -9.64 3.79
CA ASN A 49 3.92 -10.86 4.55
C ASN A 49 2.69 -11.75 4.35
N GLU A 50 2.82 -12.78 3.52
CA GLU A 50 1.71 -13.67 3.13
C GLU A 50 1.07 -14.39 4.32
N ALA A 51 1.85 -14.71 5.37
CA ALA A 51 1.31 -15.28 6.60
C ALA A 51 0.36 -14.32 7.35
N SER A 52 0.47 -13.03 7.04
CA SER A 52 -0.24 -11.93 7.69
C SER A 52 -1.28 -11.24 6.81
N ILE A 53 -1.08 -11.27 5.50
CA ILE A 53 -1.89 -10.65 4.45
C ILE A 53 -1.95 -11.68 3.31
N PRO A 54 -2.92 -12.60 3.36
CA PRO A 54 -3.10 -13.63 2.33
C PRO A 54 -3.44 -13.02 0.97
N GLU A 55 -3.37 -13.85 -0.08
CA GLU A 55 -3.71 -13.42 -1.43
C GLU A 55 -5.19 -13.05 -1.58
N LEU A 56 -5.47 -12.19 -2.58
CA LEU A 56 -6.84 -11.77 -2.92
C LEU A 56 -7.72 -12.94 -3.34
N GLN A 57 -7.16 -13.96 -3.98
CA GLN A 57 -7.94 -15.13 -4.41
C GLN A 57 -8.37 -16.00 -3.22
N GLU A 58 -7.57 -16.01 -2.15
CA GLU A 58 -7.85 -16.75 -0.91
C GLU A 58 -8.82 -15.98 0.00
N LEU A 59 -8.82 -14.65 -0.07
CA LEU A 59 -9.67 -13.78 0.74
C LEU A 59 -10.83 -13.18 -0.05
N GLY A 60 -12.05 -13.53 0.32
CA GLY A 60 -13.24 -12.81 -0.15
C GLY A 60 -13.16 -11.30 0.18
N ARG A 61 -13.69 -10.45 -0.70
CA ARG A 61 -13.65 -8.97 -0.58
C ARG A 61 -14.00 -8.46 0.84
N GLN A 62 -15.06 -8.98 1.44
CA GLN A 62 -15.49 -8.57 2.78
C GLN A 62 -14.52 -8.98 3.89
N ALA A 63 -13.87 -10.15 3.76
CA ALA A 63 -12.86 -10.62 4.69
C ALA A 63 -11.59 -9.75 4.58
N PHE A 64 -11.17 -9.45 3.35
CA PHE A 64 -10.08 -8.53 3.07
C PHE A 64 -10.32 -7.15 3.68
N GLU A 65 -11.49 -6.55 3.43
CA GLU A 65 -11.86 -5.23 3.96
C GLU A 65 -11.84 -5.19 5.49
N ARG A 66 -12.18 -6.30 6.17
CA ARG A 66 -12.21 -6.35 7.63
C ARG A 66 -10.86 -6.65 8.25
N GLN A 67 -10.12 -7.63 7.73
CA GLN A 67 -8.91 -8.14 8.38
C GLN A 67 -7.67 -7.35 7.96
N THR A 68 -7.44 -7.23 6.65
CA THR A 68 -6.26 -6.61 6.08
C THR A 68 -6.23 -5.10 6.34
N MET A 69 -7.36 -4.42 6.13
CA MET A 69 -7.45 -2.98 6.35
C MET A 69 -7.29 -2.61 7.83
N ARG A 70 -7.90 -3.37 8.76
CA ARG A 70 -7.72 -3.12 10.20
C ARG A 70 -6.26 -3.21 10.62
N LYS A 71 -5.48 -4.09 9.99
CA LYS A 71 -4.05 -4.29 10.28
C LYS A 71 -3.22 -3.14 9.75
N ILE A 72 -3.36 -2.79 8.47
CA ILE A 72 -2.57 -1.74 7.80
C ILE A 72 -2.88 -0.36 8.36
N TYR A 73 -4.16 -0.06 8.56
CA TYR A 73 -4.59 1.22 9.12
C TYR A 73 -4.61 1.22 10.65
N SER A 74 -4.09 0.17 11.30
CA SER A 74 -3.88 0.23 12.74
C SER A 74 -2.92 1.38 13.04
N PRO A 75 -3.15 2.16 14.11
CA PRO A 75 -2.23 3.21 14.50
C PRO A 75 -0.79 2.70 14.57
N ARG A 76 -0.56 1.51 15.11
CA ARG A 76 0.79 0.96 15.20
C ARG A 76 1.47 0.85 13.83
N VAL A 77 0.82 0.29 12.81
CA VAL A 77 1.43 0.15 11.47
C VAL A 77 1.57 1.51 10.77
N MET A 78 0.62 2.42 10.94
CA MET A 78 0.69 3.78 10.37
C MET A 78 1.71 4.70 11.06
N TRP A 79 2.06 4.43 12.33
CA TRP A 79 2.90 5.30 13.17
C TRP A 79 4.30 4.75 13.48
N VAL A 80 4.56 3.42 13.41
CA VAL A 80 5.72 2.81 14.10
C VAL A 80 6.87 2.34 13.20
N GLU A 81 6.70 2.18 11.89
CA GLU A 81 7.77 1.58 11.05
C GLU A 81 8.39 2.51 10.02
N TYR A 82 8.29 3.83 10.17
CA TYR A 82 8.75 4.75 9.13
C TYR A 82 9.98 5.52 9.54
N GLN A 83 11.15 4.90 9.32
CA GLN A 83 12.39 5.67 9.23
C GLN A 83 12.31 6.53 7.95
N PRO A 84 12.77 7.79 7.98
CA PRO A 84 12.96 8.52 6.73
C PRO A 84 13.84 7.65 5.84
N GLY A 85 13.30 7.19 4.70
CA GLY A 85 14.08 6.42 3.76
C GLY A 85 15.30 7.24 3.35
N ASN A 86 16.43 6.58 3.05
CA ASN A 86 17.67 7.23 2.63
C ASN A 86 17.53 8.10 1.35
N SER A 87 16.34 8.10 0.74
CA SER A 87 15.95 8.97 -0.35
C SER A 87 14.53 9.47 -0.13
N MET A 88 14.34 10.80 -0.23
CA MET A 88 13.01 11.42 -0.27
C MET A 88 12.19 10.94 -1.48
N PHE A 89 12.78 10.38 -2.53
CA PHE A 89 12.06 9.98 -3.73
C PHE A 89 12.48 8.59 -4.22
N GLY A 90 11.58 7.86 -4.88
CA GLY A 90 11.94 6.58 -5.47
C GLY A 90 12.90 6.75 -6.66
N SER A 91 13.92 5.91 -6.70
CA SER A 91 14.86 5.75 -7.81
C SER A 91 14.28 4.84 -8.90
N ILE A 92 14.89 4.87 -10.09
CA ILE A 92 14.50 4.01 -11.23
C ILE A 92 14.52 2.52 -10.84
N LYS A 93 15.51 2.09 -10.05
CA LYS A 93 15.62 0.69 -9.58
C LYS A 93 14.47 0.31 -8.66
N GLU A 94 14.04 1.23 -7.80
CA GLU A 94 12.94 1.02 -6.86
C GLU A 94 11.60 0.96 -7.58
N TRP A 95 11.37 1.81 -8.58
CA TRP A 95 10.15 1.73 -9.39
C TRP A 95 10.07 0.46 -10.23
N PHE A 96 11.20 -0.06 -10.70
CA PHE A 96 11.24 -1.37 -11.33
C PHE A 96 10.87 -2.49 -10.35
N LEU A 97 11.33 -2.39 -9.10
CA LEU A 97 11.00 -3.36 -8.04
C LEU A 97 9.53 -3.32 -7.62
N TYR A 98 8.95 -2.12 -7.48
CA TYR A 98 7.58 -1.94 -6.99
C TYR A 98 6.51 -2.08 -8.05
N GLY A 99 6.86 -1.96 -9.32
CA GLY A 99 5.91 -2.03 -10.42
C GLY A 99 5.20 -0.70 -10.71
N LYS A 100 4.52 -0.70 -11.86
CA LYS A 100 3.85 0.50 -12.41
C LYS A 100 2.69 1.02 -11.55
N PRO A 101 1.83 0.19 -10.94
CA PRO A 101 0.76 0.70 -10.10
C PRO A 101 1.28 1.53 -8.93
N ILE A 102 2.29 1.02 -8.22
CA ILE A 102 2.92 1.72 -7.09
C ILE A 102 3.68 2.96 -7.56
N GLU A 103 4.40 2.90 -8.69
CA GLU A 103 5.03 4.09 -9.29
C GLU A 103 3.99 5.19 -9.53
N GLN A 104 2.86 4.87 -10.17
CA GLN A 104 1.80 5.85 -10.46
C GLN A 104 1.20 6.47 -9.20
N LEU A 105 1.05 5.67 -8.12
CA LEU A 105 0.52 6.16 -6.85
C LEU A 105 1.49 7.08 -6.10
N CYS A 106 2.78 6.73 -6.08
CA CYS A 106 3.76 7.31 -5.17
C CYS A 106 4.78 8.26 -5.81
N LYS A 107 4.87 8.32 -7.15
CA LYS A 107 5.87 9.15 -7.83
C LYS A 107 5.72 10.63 -7.47
N GLY A 108 6.85 11.26 -7.15
CA GLY A 108 6.91 12.66 -6.70
C GLY A 108 6.57 12.88 -5.23
N LEU A 109 6.35 11.81 -4.44
CA LEU A 109 6.12 11.90 -3.00
C LEU A 109 7.32 11.37 -2.20
N PRO A 110 7.54 11.91 -0.99
CA PRO A 110 8.31 11.28 0.08
C PRO A 110 8.06 9.78 0.19
N LEU A 111 9.12 8.99 -0.03
CA LEU A 111 9.14 7.56 0.23
C LEU A 111 9.78 7.23 1.57
N TYR A 112 9.30 6.13 2.09
CA TYR A 112 9.10 5.95 3.49
C TYR A 112 8.87 4.40 3.49
N ARG A 113 9.58 3.63 4.32
CA ARG A 113 9.61 2.15 4.27
C ARG A 113 9.62 1.54 5.66
#